data_AF-A0A497P6E7-F1
#
_entry.id   AF-A0A497P6E7-F1
#
_cell.length_a   1.000
_cell.length_b   1.000
_cell.length_c   1.000
_cell.angle_alpha   90.00
_cell.angle_beta   90.00
_cell.angle_gamma   90.00
#
_symmetry.space_group_name_H-M   'P 1'
#
loop_
_entity.id
_entity.type
_entity.pdbx_description
1 polymer ?
#
loop_
_entity_poly.entity_id
_entity_poly.type
_entity_poly.pdbx_seq_one_letter_code
_entity_poly.pdbx_strand_id
1 'polypeptide(L)'
;MRIKKLITPELVEELLNKTEYNEQDSHDDDHVRKVVLDYYDASITDDWNTSVDFHIYEETTADGYTVYIATYDDRNINVAENVHYYDNDLGKELTQAITEGCNIYISDMHEFYVQDSIRELYLTLAEKKEEEITIELIDQGYEETKTT
;
A
#
# COMPACT_ATOMS: atom_id res chain seq x y z
N MET A 1 38.98 -25.14 -7.97
CA MET A 1 37.86 -24.94 -7.03
C MET A 1 36.89 -24.00 -7.73
N ARG A 2 35.66 -24.44 -8.07
CA ARG A 2 34.64 -23.50 -8.56
C ARG A 2 34.19 -22.70 -7.35
N ILE A 3 34.28 -21.37 -7.43
CA ILE A 3 33.66 -20.49 -6.44
C ILE A 3 32.15 -20.70 -6.59
N LYS A 4 31.48 -21.17 -5.53
CA LYS A 4 30.02 -21.29 -5.51
C LYS A 4 29.45 -19.88 -5.39
N LYS A 5 28.51 -19.54 -6.28
CA LYS A 5 27.71 -18.33 -6.16
C LYS A 5 26.60 -18.63 -5.16
N LEU A 6 26.61 -17.94 -4.02
CA LEU A 6 25.63 -18.14 -2.97
C LEU A 6 24.73 -16.91 -2.89
N ILE A 7 23.44 -17.14 -2.69
CA ILE A 7 22.50 -16.07 -2.33
C ILE A 7 22.73 -15.76 -0.86
N THR A 8 23.17 -14.54 -0.56
CA THR A 8 23.34 -14.07 0.83
C THR A 8 22.38 -12.92 1.09
N PRO A 9 21.95 -12.70 2.35
CA PRO A 9 21.10 -11.56 2.70
C PRO A 9 21.69 -10.23 2.22
N GLU A 10 23.01 -10.04 2.34
CA GLU A 10 23.67 -8.80 1.92
C GLU A 10 23.63 -8.58 0.40
N LEU A 11 23.65 -9.66 -0.39
CA LEU A 11 23.51 -9.57 -1.85
C LEU A 11 22.08 -9.19 -2.25
N VAL A 12 21.08 -9.77 -1.58
CA VAL A 12 19.67 -9.43 -1.82
C VAL A 12 19.43 -7.96 -1.44
N GLU A 13 19.92 -7.53 -0.27
CA GLU A 13 19.85 -6.14 0.17
C GLU A 13 20.55 -5.18 -0.80
N GLU A 14 21.74 -5.52 -1.32
CA GLU A 14 22.45 -4.70 -2.32
C GLU A 14 21.66 -4.53 -3.63
N LEU A 15 20.91 -5.57 -4.03
CA LEU A 15 20.07 -5.52 -5.23
C LEU A 15 18.76 -4.76 -4.95
N LEU A 16 18.14 -4.96 -3.79
CA LEU A 16 16.94 -4.24 -3.38
C LEU A 16 17.22 -2.73 -3.27
N ASN A 17 18.41 -2.36 -2.77
CA ASN A 17 18.90 -0.98 -2.70
C ASN A 17 19.05 -0.28 -4.07
N LYS A 18 18.96 -1.01 -5.18
CA LYS A 18 18.97 -0.47 -6.56
C LYS A 18 17.55 -0.29 -7.11
N THR A 19 16.53 -0.61 -6.32
CA THR A 19 15.12 -0.50 -6.66
C THR A 19 14.45 0.60 -5.84
N GLU A 20 13.18 0.86 -6.14
CA GLU A 20 12.31 1.74 -5.34
C GLU A 20 11.86 1.11 -4.00
N TYR A 21 12.25 -0.13 -3.70
CA TYR A 21 11.89 -0.85 -2.47
C TYR A 21 13.01 -0.87 -1.42
N ASN A 22 13.93 0.09 -1.49
CA ASN A 22 15.08 0.12 -0.59
C ASN A 22 14.70 0.58 0.82
N GLU A 23 15.52 0.21 1.81
CA GLU A 23 15.25 0.52 3.21
C GLU A 23 15.43 2.00 3.56
N GLN A 24 16.18 2.77 2.77
CA GLN A 24 16.31 4.20 3.05
C GLN A 24 15.03 4.96 2.71
N ASP A 25 14.46 4.66 1.54
CA ASP A 25 13.27 5.35 1.03
C ASP A 25 11.96 4.78 1.63
N SER A 26 12.01 3.62 2.31
CA SER A 26 10.86 3.05 3.05
C SER A 26 10.35 3.94 4.20
N HIS A 27 11.18 4.89 4.66
CA HIS A 27 10.84 5.86 5.71
C HIS A 27 10.33 7.20 5.16
N ASP A 28 10.23 7.37 3.84
CA ASP A 28 9.67 8.55 3.18
C ASP A 28 8.22 8.25 2.75
N ASP A 29 7.25 8.84 3.44
CA ASP A 29 5.82 8.62 3.19
C ASP A 29 5.39 9.02 1.77
N ASP A 30 6.00 10.05 1.17
CA ASP A 30 5.67 10.49 -0.19
C ASP A 30 6.20 9.49 -1.23
N HIS A 31 7.41 8.96 -1.01
CA HIS A 31 7.97 7.89 -1.83
C HIS A 31 7.12 6.63 -1.73
N VAL A 32 6.86 6.15 -0.51
CA VAL A 32 6.04 4.96 -0.22
C VAL A 32 4.67 5.04 -0.89
N ARG A 33 3.99 6.19 -0.75
CA ARG A 33 2.71 6.44 -1.43
C ARG A 33 2.83 6.35 -2.94
N LYS A 34 3.83 7.02 -3.52
CA LYS A 34 4.02 7.03 -4.97
C LYS A 34 4.25 5.61 -5.51
N VAL A 35 5.17 4.85 -4.92
CA VAL A 35 5.49 3.47 -5.35
C VAL A 35 4.25 2.58 -5.33
N VAL A 36 3.46 2.64 -4.25
CA VAL A 36 2.24 1.82 -4.10
C VAL A 36 1.19 2.20 -5.14
N LEU A 37 0.90 3.49 -5.29
CA LEU A 37 -0.11 3.96 -6.24
C LEU A 37 0.28 3.67 -7.69
N ASP A 38 1.57 3.88 -8.04
CA ASP A 38 2.10 3.56 -9.36
C ASP A 38 2.01 2.05 -9.68
N TYR A 39 2.25 1.18 -8.69
CA TYR A 39 2.19 -0.28 -8.86
C TYR A 39 0.78 -0.78 -9.19
N TYR A 40 -0.24 -0.22 -8.52
CA TYR A 40 -1.64 -0.64 -8.68
C TYR A 40 -2.44 0.19 -9.69
N ASP A 41 -1.84 1.19 -10.34
CA ASP A 41 -2.54 2.14 -11.23
C ASP A 41 -3.69 2.87 -10.50
N ALA A 42 -3.47 3.21 -9.24
CA ALA A 42 -4.43 3.90 -8.37
C ALA A 42 -4.05 5.38 -8.19
N SER A 43 -5.01 6.21 -7.74
CA SER A 43 -4.73 7.60 -7.38
C SER A 43 -5.53 8.04 -6.17
N ILE A 44 -5.01 9.02 -5.41
CA ILE A 44 -5.72 9.62 -4.27
C ILE A 44 -5.79 11.14 -4.45
N THR A 45 -6.94 11.74 -4.17
CA THR A 45 -7.18 13.17 -4.19
C THR A 45 -7.98 13.63 -2.98
N ASP A 46 -7.77 14.88 -2.57
CA ASP A 46 -8.55 15.62 -1.57
C ASP A 46 -9.52 16.63 -2.22
N ASP A 47 -9.63 16.65 -3.56
CA ASP A 47 -10.60 17.49 -4.28
C ASP A 47 -11.90 16.74 -4.53
N TRP A 48 -12.92 17.06 -3.72
CA TRP A 48 -14.27 16.50 -3.80
C TRP A 48 -14.92 16.68 -5.18
N ASN A 49 -14.50 17.68 -5.98
CA ASN A 49 -15.11 17.93 -7.30
C ASN A 49 -14.58 16.98 -8.39
N THR A 50 -13.62 16.12 -8.06
CA THR A 50 -13.04 15.14 -8.98
C THR A 50 -13.98 13.95 -9.12
N SER A 51 -14.20 13.48 -10.35
CA SER A 51 -14.87 12.20 -10.58
C SER A 51 -13.92 11.07 -10.16
N VAL A 52 -14.27 10.39 -9.08
CA VAL A 52 -13.49 9.28 -8.51
C VAL A 52 -14.34 8.01 -8.44
N ASP A 53 -13.69 6.87 -8.23
CA ASP A 53 -14.32 5.56 -8.15
C ASP A 53 -14.71 5.18 -6.70
N PHE A 54 -13.95 5.70 -5.71
CA PHE A 54 -14.15 5.41 -4.29
C PHE A 54 -14.02 6.66 -3.44
N HIS A 55 -14.80 6.75 -2.35
CA HIS A 55 -14.79 7.89 -1.44
C HIS A 55 -14.60 7.42 0.00
N ILE A 56 -13.71 8.08 0.72
CA ILE A 56 -13.58 7.99 2.18
C ILE A 56 -13.68 9.40 2.78
N TYR A 57 -14.64 9.62 3.67
CA TYR A 57 -14.83 10.94 4.29
C TYR A 57 -15.45 10.92 5.67
N GLU A 58 -15.15 11.94 6.47
CA GLU A 58 -15.73 12.15 7.79
C GLU A 58 -17.09 12.87 7.70
N GLU A 59 -18.05 12.44 8.51
CA GLU A 59 -19.32 13.12 8.77
C GLU A 59 -19.59 13.22 10.29
N THR A 60 -20.36 14.23 10.67
CA THR A 60 -20.83 14.39 12.05
C THR A 60 -22.31 14.04 12.17
N THR A 61 -22.65 13.11 13.05
CA THR A 61 -24.04 12.74 13.33
C THR A 61 -24.80 13.89 14.01
N ALA A 62 -26.13 13.86 13.92
CA ALA A 62 -26.99 14.91 14.48
C ALA A 62 -26.83 15.12 16.00
N ASP A 63 -26.36 14.11 16.72
CA ASP A 63 -26.08 14.12 18.16
C ASP A 63 -24.59 14.34 18.51
N GLY A 64 -23.73 14.59 17.51
CA GLY A 64 -22.37 15.08 17.71
C GLY A 64 -21.28 14.00 17.79
N TYR A 65 -21.51 12.82 17.21
CA TYR A 65 -20.47 11.80 17.03
C TYR A 65 -19.85 11.90 15.64
N THR A 66 -18.56 11.60 15.54
CA THR A 66 -17.87 11.42 14.26
C THR A 66 -18.15 10.02 13.73
N VAL A 67 -18.48 9.93 12.44
CA VAL A 67 -18.55 8.69 11.67
C VAL A 67 -17.80 8.87 10.37
N TYR A 68 -17.37 7.78 9.77
CA TYR A 68 -16.67 7.78 8.49
C TYR A 68 -17.50 7.03 7.47
N ILE A 69 -17.49 7.51 6.23
CA ILE A 69 -18.15 6.89 5.10
C ILE A 69 -17.07 6.34 4.18
N ALA A 70 -17.18 5.07 3.80
CA ALA A 70 -16.36 4.45 2.75
C ALA A 70 -17.28 3.81 1.69
N THR A 71 -17.25 4.29 0.44
CA THR A 71 -18.22 3.87 -0.58
C THR A 71 -17.73 4.05 -2.02
N TYR A 72 -18.21 3.16 -2.90
CA TYR A 72 -18.11 3.28 -4.36
C TYR A 72 -19.25 4.11 -4.98
N ASP A 73 -20.30 4.44 -4.21
CA ASP A 73 -21.43 5.24 -4.67
C ASP A 73 -21.83 6.25 -3.58
N ASP A 74 -21.36 7.50 -3.74
CA ASP A 74 -21.62 8.62 -2.82
C ASP A 74 -23.09 9.10 -2.86
N ARG A 75 -23.89 8.59 -3.82
CA ARG A 75 -25.32 8.95 -3.97
C ARG A 75 -26.26 7.95 -3.29
N ASN A 76 -25.77 6.76 -2.95
CA ASN A 76 -26.57 5.69 -2.37
C ASN A 76 -25.86 5.04 -1.18
N ILE A 77 -25.75 5.78 -0.07
CA ILE A 77 -25.10 5.29 1.15
C ILE A 77 -25.97 4.25 1.87
N ASN A 78 -25.40 3.06 2.09
CA ASN A 78 -25.97 2.06 2.98
C ASN A 78 -25.32 2.16 4.36
N VAL A 79 -26.09 2.56 5.37
CA VAL A 79 -25.61 2.73 6.75
C VAL A 79 -25.01 1.44 7.34
N ALA A 80 -25.49 0.26 6.93
CA ALA A 80 -24.99 -1.01 7.46
C ALA A 80 -23.66 -1.46 6.82
N GLU A 81 -23.30 -0.91 5.67
CA GLU A 81 -22.15 -1.34 4.88
C GLU A 81 -21.08 -0.26 4.76
N ASN A 82 -21.49 1.01 4.58
CA ASN A 82 -20.58 2.10 4.23
C ASN A 82 -20.24 3.01 5.42
N VAL A 83 -20.94 2.90 6.55
CA VAL A 83 -20.75 3.80 7.70
C VAL A 83 -19.93 3.09 8.77
N HIS A 84 -18.76 3.65 9.08
CA HIS A 84 -17.79 3.11 10.03
C HIS A 84 -17.68 4.04 11.23
N TYR A 85 -17.85 3.48 12.43
CA TYR A 85 -17.68 4.21 13.69
C TYR A 85 -16.22 4.25 14.16
N TYR A 86 -15.37 3.37 13.62
CA TYR A 86 -13.95 3.27 13.91
C TYR A 86 -13.13 3.26 12.62
N ASP A 87 -11.94 3.82 12.69
CA ASP A 87 -10.91 3.85 11.65
C ASP A 87 -10.39 2.47 11.24
N ASN A 88 -10.42 1.48 12.14
CA ASN A 88 -9.83 0.15 11.92
C ASN A 88 -10.37 -0.61 10.69
N ASP A 89 -11.57 -0.30 10.21
CA ASP A 89 -12.10 -0.90 8.99
C ASP A 89 -11.84 -0.04 7.74
N LEU A 90 -11.61 1.27 7.90
CA LEU A 90 -11.30 2.17 6.79
C LEU A 90 -9.99 1.80 6.10
N GLY A 91 -8.99 1.34 6.86
CA GLY A 91 -7.73 0.90 6.28
C GLY A 91 -7.91 -0.27 5.31
N LYS A 92 -8.80 -1.22 5.64
CA LYS A 92 -9.10 -2.36 4.74
C LYS A 92 -9.82 -1.91 3.48
N GLU A 93 -10.81 -1.04 3.62
CA GLU A 93 -11.55 -0.47 2.48
C GLU A 93 -10.59 0.30 1.55
N LEU A 94 -9.70 1.11 2.13
CA LEU A 94 -8.67 1.84 1.38
C LEU A 94 -7.70 0.88 0.67
N THR A 95 -7.16 -0.12 1.38
CA THR A 95 -6.29 -1.14 0.80
C THR A 95 -6.97 -1.82 -0.38
N GLN A 96 -8.24 -2.21 -0.24
CA GLN A 96 -8.98 -2.84 -1.33
C GLN A 96 -9.10 -1.91 -2.54
N ALA A 97 -9.58 -0.67 -2.34
CA ALA A 97 -9.74 0.29 -3.42
C ALA A 97 -8.41 0.60 -4.14
N ILE A 98 -7.30 0.70 -3.42
CA ILE A 98 -5.96 0.86 -4.01
C ILE A 98 -5.62 -0.36 -4.87
N THR A 99 -5.78 -1.57 -4.35
CA THR A 99 -5.43 -2.80 -5.10
C THR A 99 -6.32 -3.06 -6.32
N GLU A 100 -7.50 -2.44 -6.37
CA GLU A 100 -8.41 -2.47 -7.52
C GLU A 100 -8.07 -1.40 -8.59
N GLY A 101 -7.09 -0.53 -8.34
CA GLY A 101 -6.70 0.54 -9.27
C GLY A 101 -7.68 1.71 -9.29
N CYS A 102 -8.34 1.99 -8.17
CA CYS A 102 -9.32 3.06 -8.09
C CYS A 102 -8.68 4.45 -8.09
N ASN A 103 -9.41 5.44 -8.61
CA ASN A 103 -9.24 6.83 -8.22
C ASN A 103 -10.03 7.06 -6.94
N ILE A 104 -9.39 7.59 -5.90
CA ILE A 104 -9.93 7.60 -4.54
C ILE A 104 -9.99 9.02 -4.01
N TYR A 105 -11.13 9.45 -3.52
CA TYR A 105 -11.24 10.65 -2.71
C TYR A 105 -11.04 10.32 -1.23
N ILE A 106 -10.20 11.08 -0.53
CA ILE A 106 -10.06 11.01 0.94
C ILE A 106 -10.11 12.42 1.51
N SER A 107 -11.00 12.66 2.49
CA SER A 107 -11.16 14.00 3.07
C SER A 107 -9.93 14.52 3.82
N ASP A 108 -9.15 13.64 4.44
CA ASP A 108 -7.84 13.96 5.02
C ASP A 108 -6.83 12.84 4.72
N MET A 109 -5.90 13.13 3.81
CA MET A 109 -4.87 12.20 3.36
C MET A 109 -3.73 11.99 4.38
N HIS A 110 -3.73 12.75 5.49
CA HIS A 110 -2.74 12.66 6.56
C HIS A 110 -3.24 11.86 7.77
N GLU A 111 -4.45 11.31 7.70
CA GLU A 111 -4.99 10.41 8.71
C GLU A 111 -4.13 9.15 8.87
N PHE A 112 -4.07 8.65 10.10
CA PHE A 112 -3.19 7.54 10.46
C PHE A 112 -3.48 6.28 9.64
N TYR A 113 -4.77 5.95 9.45
CA TYR A 113 -5.17 4.78 8.66
C TYR A 113 -4.72 4.87 7.20
N VAL A 114 -4.62 6.09 6.63
CA VAL A 114 -4.17 6.29 5.25
C VAL A 114 -2.69 5.95 5.14
N GLN A 115 -1.87 6.51 6.04
CA GLN A 115 -0.43 6.27 6.07
C GLN A 115 -0.11 4.80 6.35
N ASP A 116 -0.77 4.21 7.35
CA ASP A 116 -0.58 2.84 7.78
C ASP A 116 -0.92 1.85 6.65
N SER A 117 -2.09 2.02 6.01
CA SER A 117 -2.54 1.13 4.92
C SER A 117 -1.60 1.16 3.71
N ILE A 118 -1.11 2.35 3.34
CA ILE A 118 -0.15 2.50 2.23
C ILE A 118 1.21 1.89 2.61
N ARG A 119 1.67 2.06 3.85
CA ARG A 119 2.94 1.48 4.31
C ARG A 119 2.89 -0.04 4.33
N GLU A 120 1.81 -0.64 4.82
CA GLU A 120 1.62 -2.10 4.79
C GLU A 120 1.59 -2.66 3.36
N LEU A 121 0.96 -1.94 2.43
CA LEU A 121 1.02 -2.28 1.01
C LEU A 121 2.46 -2.21 0.47
N TYR A 122 3.22 -1.17 0.81
CA TYR A 122 4.62 -1.05 0.40
C TYR A 122 5.49 -2.19 0.92
N LEU A 123 5.35 -2.55 2.21
CA LEU A 123 6.07 -3.69 2.79
C LEU A 123 5.75 -4.99 2.04
N THR A 124 4.47 -5.22 1.72
CA THR A 124 4.05 -6.37 0.91
C THR A 124 4.70 -6.37 -0.49
N LEU A 125 4.84 -5.20 -1.12
CA LEU A 125 5.51 -5.09 -2.42
C LEU A 125 7.03 -5.26 -2.32
N ALA A 126 7.65 -4.77 -1.25
CA ALA A 126 9.08 -4.96 -0.99
C ALA A 126 9.41 -6.45 -0.78
N GLU A 127 8.61 -7.17 0.01
CA GLU A 127 8.74 -8.63 0.19
C GLU A 127 8.64 -9.37 -1.14
N LYS A 128 7.64 -9.04 -1.98
CA LYS A 128 7.54 -9.60 -3.34
C LYS A 128 8.79 -9.30 -4.18
N LYS A 129 9.37 -8.10 -4.04
CA LYS A 129 10.57 -7.74 -4.79
C LYS A 129 11.80 -8.53 -4.35
N GLU A 130 11.95 -8.79 -3.06
CA GLU A 130 13.00 -9.67 -2.53
C GLU A 130 12.87 -11.10 -3.08
N GLU A 131 11.64 -11.62 -3.15
CA GLU A 131 11.37 -12.93 -3.77
C GLU A 131 11.75 -12.95 -5.25
N GLU A 132 11.35 -11.93 -6.02
CA GLU A 132 11.72 -11.78 -7.43
C GLU A 132 13.24 -11.76 -7.63
N ILE A 133 13.97 -10.96 -6.85
CA ILE A 133 15.44 -10.90 -6.89
C ILE A 133 16.05 -12.27 -6.61
N THR A 134 15.51 -13.00 -5.63
CA THR A 134 15.98 -14.34 -5.27
C THR A 134 15.79 -15.32 -6.42
N ILE A 135 14.62 -15.30 -7.07
CA ILE A 135 14.33 -16.11 -8.26
C ILE A 135 15.29 -15.77 -9.41
N GLU A 136 15.51 -14.49 -9.69
CA GLU A 136 16.45 -14.05 -10.73
C GLU A 136 17.89 -14.51 -10.46
N LEU A 137 18.32 -14.51 -9.21
CA LEU A 137 19.63 -15.04 -8.82
C LEU A 137 19.74 -16.55 -9.04
N ILE A 138 18.68 -17.31 -8.71
CA ILE A 138 18.62 -18.76 -8.97
C ILE A 138 18.77 -19.03 -10.48
N ASP A 139 18.04 -18.28 -11.32
CA ASP A 139 18.13 -18.39 -12.78
C ASP A 139 19.53 -18.05 -13.33
N GLN A 140 20.26 -17.17 -12.64
CA GLN A 140 21.66 -16.85 -12.94
C GLN A 140 22.67 -17.88 -12.40
N GLY A 141 22.20 -18.95 -11.76
CA GLY A 141 22.99 -20.05 -11.23
C GLY A 141 23.57 -19.80 -9.83
N TYR A 142 22.96 -18.93 -9.03
CA TYR A 142 23.24 -18.85 -7.60
C TYR A 142 22.53 -19.99 -6.85
N GLU A 143 23.13 -20.45 -5.75
CA GLU A 143 22.57 -21.48 -4.87
C GLU A 143 22.11 -20.83 -3.54
N GLU A 144 20.94 -21.20 -3.04
CA GLU A 144 20.51 -20.79 -1.69
C GLU A 144 21.46 -21.34 -0.62
N THR A 145 21.74 -20.53 0.41
CA THR A 145 22.41 -21.01 1.61
C THR A 145 21.48 -21.96 2.35
N LYS A 146 21.83 -23.25 2.40
CA LYS A 146 21.10 -24.21 3.25
C LYS A 146 21.19 -23.77 4.71
N THR A 147 20.11 -23.25 5.27
CA THR A 147 19.97 -23.05 6.72
C THR A 147 20.01 -24.44 7.37
N THR A 148 21.09 -24.73 8.10
CA THR A 148 21.28 -25.99 8.84
C THR A 148 20.85 -25.79 10.28
#